data_AF-A0A264W4F5-F1
#
_entry.id   AF-A0A264W4F5-F1
#
_cell.length_a   1.000
_cell.length_b   1.000
_cell.length_c   1.000
_cell.angle_alpha   90.00
_cell.angle_beta   90.00
_cell.angle_gamma   90.00
#
_symmetry.space_group_name_H-M   'P 1'
#
loop_
_entity.id
_entity.type
_entity.pdbx_description
1 polymer ?
#
loop_
_entity_poly.entity_id
_entity_poly.type
_entity_poly.pdbx_seq_one_letter_code
_entity_poly.pdbx_strand_id
1 'polypeptide(L)'
;MKKYSVPLALFNSGLLLLYMILELVEASTFPFAVVVFVSFGLSLLLSLYVLISQNWRPFAIQISVLVFAVSIPLLFQIEVNYYHFLDDREQLIEMLENGELEKTSDDGSSVSYLTPDAYKRAVGSNQLPVVSHSENEFYVKFWVDEPIFNPNGAFEGFLYSSNGEFPTTDSALYFYEYKQIDANWYYVSDYSSDLEENCLFLCGDIIIND
;
A
#
# COMPACT_ATOMS: atom_id res chain seq x y z
N MET A 1 2.36 -40.05 -11.76
CA MET A 1 2.46 -38.71 -11.15
C MET A 1 3.46 -37.78 -11.84
N LYS A 2 4.70 -38.20 -12.16
CA LYS A 2 5.72 -37.33 -12.80
C LYS A 2 5.26 -36.60 -14.09
N LYS A 3 4.38 -37.20 -14.89
CA LYS A 3 3.86 -36.61 -16.14
C LYS A 3 3.00 -35.34 -15.90
N TYR A 4 2.34 -35.24 -14.74
CA TYR A 4 1.42 -34.14 -14.43
C TYR A 4 1.97 -33.13 -13.42
N SER A 5 3.16 -33.37 -12.85
CA SER A 5 3.72 -32.49 -11.82
C SER A 5 4.09 -31.11 -12.35
N VAL A 6 4.57 -31.00 -13.59
CA VAL A 6 4.91 -29.69 -14.20
C VAL A 6 3.66 -28.88 -14.54
N PRO A 7 2.64 -29.42 -15.24
CA PRO A 7 1.38 -28.70 -15.45
C PRO A 7 0.70 -28.28 -14.14
N LEU A 8 0.72 -29.14 -13.12
CA LEU A 8 0.14 -28.82 -11.81
C LEU A 8 0.90 -27.69 -11.11
N ALA A 9 2.24 -27.72 -11.14
CA ALA A 9 3.06 -26.65 -10.60
C ALA A 9 2.78 -25.31 -11.31
N LEU A 10 2.71 -25.32 -12.65
CA LEU A 10 2.36 -24.13 -13.43
C LEU A 10 0.97 -23.60 -13.10
N PHE A 11 -0.04 -24.46 -12.99
CA PHE A 11 -1.41 -24.07 -12.68
C PHE A 11 -1.48 -23.41 -11.28
N ASN A 12 -0.94 -24.07 -10.25
CA ASN A 12 -0.97 -23.52 -8.89
C ASN A 12 -0.12 -22.25 -8.76
N SER A 13 1.02 -22.19 -9.44
CA SER A 13 1.83 -20.97 -9.52
C SER A 13 1.08 -19.82 -10.19
N GLY A 14 0.40 -20.07 -11.31
CA GLY A 14 -0.41 -19.07 -11.98
C GLY A 14 -1.59 -18.61 -11.12
N LEU A 15 -2.22 -19.53 -10.40
CA LEU A 15 -3.30 -19.22 -9.48
C LEU A 15 -2.81 -18.37 -8.29
N LEU A 16 -1.64 -18.66 -7.74
CA LEU A 16 -1.01 -17.84 -6.71
C LEU A 16 -0.71 -16.43 -7.23
N LEU A 17 -0.10 -16.30 -8.41
CA LEU A 17 0.18 -14.98 -9.00
C LEU A 17 -1.10 -14.19 -9.27
N LEU A 18 -2.15 -14.84 -9.76
CA LEU A 18 -3.45 -14.19 -9.95
C LEU A 18 -4.03 -13.71 -8.62
N TYR A 19 -3.95 -14.53 -7.57
CA TYR A 19 -4.36 -14.12 -6.24
C TYR A 19 -3.58 -12.90 -5.75
N MET A 20 -2.25 -12.87 -5.92
CA MET A 20 -1.44 -11.70 -5.55
C MET A 20 -1.90 -10.43 -6.27
N ILE A 21 -2.16 -10.51 -7.58
CA ILE A 21 -2.66 -9.36 -8.35
C ILE A 21 -4.01 -8.88 -7.80
N LEU A 22 -4.92 -9.80 -7.48
CA LEU A 22 -6.22 -9.45 -6.91
C LEU A 22 -6.11 -8.87 -5.50
N GLU A 23 -5.16 -9.35 -4.69
CA GLU A 23 -4.87 -8.81 -3.36
C GLU A 23 -4.36 -7.37 -3.44
N LEU A 24 -3.45 -7.08 -4.38
CA LEU A 24 -2.90 -5.73 -4.57
C LEU A 24 -3.98 -4.67 -4.86
N VAL A 25 -5.11 -5.07 -5.46
CA VAL A 25 -6.24 -4.18 -5.78
C VAL A 25 -7.45 -4.42 -4.85
N GLU A 26 -7.23 -5.07 -3.71
CA GLU A 26 -8.25 -5.38 -2.71
C GLU A 26 -9.51 -6.08 -3.26
N ALA A 27 -9.36 -6.85 -4.34
CA ALA A 27 -10.44 -7.58 -5.00
C ALA A 27 -10.49 -9.07 -4.59
N SER A 28 -9.58 -9.50 -3.71
CA SER A 28 -9.52 -10.88 -3.23
C SER A 28 -10.56 -11.14 -2.13
N THR A 29 -10.79 -12.42 -1.81
CA THR A 29 -11.63 -12.81 -0.67
C THR A 29 -10.91 -13.84 0.19
N PHE A 30 -11.15 -13.81 1.50
CA PHE A 30 -10.54 -14.76 2.43
C PHE A 30 -10.74 -16.24 2.04
N PRO A 31 -11.94 -16.71 1.63
CA PRO A 31 -12.12 -18.10 1.19
C PRO A 31 -11.30 -18.44 -0.05
N PHE A 32 -11.17 -17.49 -0.99
CA PHE A 32 -10.34 -17.68 -2.18
C PHE A 32 -8.86 -17.79 -1.80
N ALA A 33 -8.36 -16.92 -0.92
CA ALA A 33 -7.00 -16.98 -0.41
C ALA A 33 -6.67 -18.37 0.18
N VAL A 34 -7.54 -18.91 1.05
CA VAL A 34 -7.37 -20.24 1.65
C VAL A 34 -7.23 -21.33 0.59
N VAL A 35 -8.09 -21.34 -0.43
CA VAL A 35 -8.03 -22.33 -1.53
C VAL A 35 -6.71 -22.23 -2.28
N VAL A 36 -6.27 -21.01 -2.60
CA VAL A 36 -5.01 -20.77 -3.33
C VAL A 36 -3.80 -21.22 -2.51
N PHE A 37 -3.69 -20.79 -1.25
CA PHE A 37 -2.54 -21.15 -0.40
C PHE A 37 -2.48 -22.64 -0.07
N VAL A 38 -3.62 -23.28 0.24
CA VAL A 38 -3.64 -24.73 0.52
C VAL A 38 -3.29 -25.53 -0.72
N SER A 39 -3.86 -25.19 -1.88
CA SER A 39 -3.55 -25.89 -3.14
C SER A 39 -2.09 -25.72 -3.55
N PHE A 40 -1.55 -24.50 -3.41
CA PHE A 40 -0.14 -24.22 -3.64
C PHE A 40 0.78 -25.00 -2.69
N GLY A 41 0.48 -25.01 -1.39
CA GLY A 41 1.24 -25.74 -0.38
C GLY A 41 1.28 -27.24 -0.64
N LEU A 42 0.13 -27.85 -0.95
CA LEU A 42 0.06 -29.27 -1.33
C LEU A 42 0.86 -29.57 -2.60
N SER A 43 0.79 -28.68 -3.59
CA SER A 43 1.57 -28.81 -4.82
C SER A 43 3.06 -28.67 -4.56
N LEU A 44 3.48 -27.80 -3.62
CA LEU A 44 4.87 -27.64 -3.21
C LEU A 44 5.43 -28.89 -2.53
N LEU A 45 4.66 -29.50 -1.64
CA LEU A 45 5.02 -30.79 -1.03
C LEU A 45 5.18 -31.89 -2.08
N LEU A 46 4.28 -31.93 -3.08
CA LEU A 46 4.41 -32.87 -4.19
C LEU A 46 5.65 -32.59 -5.05
N SER A 47 5.96 -31.33 -5.32
CA SER A 47 7.17 -30.92 -6.04
C SER A 47 8.45 -31.31 -5.31
N LEU A 48 8.48 -31.18 -3.98
CA LEU A 48 9.59 -31.67 -3.13
C LEU A 48 9.75 -33.19 -3.24
N TYR A 49 8.66 -33.94 -3.20
CA TYR A 49 8.70 -35.39 -3.41
C TYR A 49 9.22 -35.76 -4.82
N VAL A 50 8.78 -35.02 -5.84
CA VAL A 50 9.22 -35.23 -7.24
C VAL A 50 10.68 -34.79 -7.45
N LEU A 51 11.17 -33.80 -6.71
CA LEU A 51 12.57 -33.37 -6.71
C LEU A 51 13.50 -34.51 -6.28
N ILE A 52 13.15 -35.25 -5.22
CA ILE A 52 13.88 -36.46 -4.78
C ILE A 52 13.95 -37.49 -5.91
N SER A 53 12.94 -37.52 -6.79
CA SER A 53 12.87 -38.41 -7.94
C SER A 53 13.63 -37.90 -9.19
N GLN A 54 14.57 -36.97 -8.99
CA GLN A 54 15.44 -36.31 -9.97
C GLN A 54 14.73 -35.43 -11.03
N ASN A 55 13.53 -34.93 -10.73
CA ASN A 55 12.87 -33.93 -11.58
C ASN A 55 12.70 -32.61 -10.82
N TRP A 56 13.65 -31.69 -11.03
CA TRP A 56 13.75 -30.42 -10.30
C TRP A 56 12.82 -29.32 -10.83
N ARG A 57 12.33 -29.45 -12.06
CA ARG A 57 11.53 -28.42 -12.76
C ARG A 57 10.31 -27.92 -11.96
N PRO A 58 9.42 -28.78 -11.43
CA PRO A 58 8.24 -28.29 -10.73
C PRO A 58 8.59 -27.54 -9.43
N PHE A 59 9.66 -27.97 -8.74
CA PHE A 59 10.15 -27.27 -7.56
C PHE A 59 10.72 -25.89 -7.91
N ALA A 60 11.57 -25.80 -8.93
CA ALA A 60 12.15 -24.52 -9.35
C ALA A 60 11.07 -23.51 -9.76
N ILE A 61 10.04 -23.93 -10.51
CA ILE A 61 8.91 -23.06 -10.89
C ILE A 61 8.25 -22.45 -9.65
N GLN A 62 7.93 -23.28 -8.65
CA GLN A 62 7.22 -22.82 -7.47
C GLN A 62 8.09 -21.95 -6.56
N ILE A 63 9.38 -22.24 -6.42
CA ILE A 63 10.31 -21.38 -5.68
C ILE A 63 10.46 -20.02 -6.36
N SER A 64 10.66 -19.98 -7.68
CA SER A 64 10.72 -18.72 -8.41
C SER A 64 9.45 -17.90 -8.23
N VAL A 65 8.29 -18.54 -8.31
CA VAL A 65 6.99 -17.87 -8.12
C VAL A 65 6.81 -17.40 -6.68
N LEU A 66 7.29 -18.13 -5.68
CA LEU A 66 7.24 -17.71 -4.29
C LEU A 66 8.12 -16.47 -4.05
N VAL A 67 9.30 -16.41 -4.66
CA VAL A 67 10.14 -15.21 -4.64
C VAL A 67 9.38 -14.02 -5.24
N PHE A 68 8.78 -14.17 -6.42
CA PHE A 68 7.98 -13.10 -7.03
C PHE A 68 6.75 -12.71 -6.19
N ALA A 69 6.05 -13.68 -5.63
CA ALA A 69 4.85 -13.44 -4.82
C ALA A 69 5.17 -12.66 -3.54
N VAL A 70 6.38 -12.78 -2.99
CA VAL A 70 6.82 -11.99 -1.84
C VAL A 70 7.37 -10.63 -2.28
N SER A 71 8.20 -10.58 -3.32
CA SER A 71 8.87 -9.35 -3.72
C SER A 71 7.95 -8.34 -4.42
N ILE A 72 7.00 -8.78 -5.25
CA ILE A 72 6.15 -7.85 -6.03
C ILE A 72 5.28 -6.96 -5.13
N PRO A 73 4.51 -7.49 -4.15
CA PRO A 73 3.73 -6.63 -3.27
C PRO A 73 4.60 -5.60 -2.56
N LEU A 74 5.74 -6.03 -2.01
CA LEU A 74 6.65 -5.12 -1.31
C LEU A 74 7.12 -3.95 -2.21
N LEU A 75 7.37 -4.21 -3.49
CA LEU A 75 7.87 -3.18 -4.41
C LEU A 75 6.78 -2.23 -4.93
N PHE A 76 5.52 -2.70 -5.05
CA PHE A 76 4.47 -1.98 -5.77
C PHE A 76 3.26 -1.60 -4.91
N GLN A 77 3.16 -2.07 -3.66
CA GLN A 77 1.97 -1.90 -2.82
C GLN A 77 1.60 -0.43 -2.63
N ILE A 78 2.57 0.43 -2.36
CA ILE A 78 2.35 1.87 -2.16
C ILE A 78 1.84 2.54 -3.44
N GLU A 79 2.40 2.19 -4.58
CA GLU A 79 2.06 2.81 -5.86
C GLU A 79 0.69 2.37 -6.36
N VAL A 80 0.38 1.08 -6.18
CA VAL A 80 -0.95 0.56 -6.48
C VAL A 80 -1.96 1.16 -5.51
N ASN A 81 -1.65 1.29 -4.22
CA ASN A 81 -2.53 1.92 -3.25
C ASN A 81 -2.77 3.41 -3.59
N TYR A 82 -1.74 4.13 -4.05
CA TYR A 82 -1.89 5.51 -4.52
C TYR A 82 -2.93 5.60 -5.63
N TYR A 83 -2.74 4.85 -6.73
CA TYR A 83 -3.65 4.90 -7.87
C TYR A 83 -5.03 4.30 -7.61
N HIS A 84 -5.12 3.23 -6.83
CA HIS A 84 -6.37 2.55 -6.58
C HIS A 84 -7.36 3.47 -5.84
N PHE A 85 -6.86 4.35 -4.99
CA PHE A 85 -7.65 5.25 -4.16
C PHE A 85 -7.53 6.73 -4.55
N LEU A 86 -6.86 7.08 -5.65
CA LEU A 86 -6.62 8.48 -6.02
C LEU A 86 -7.95 9.25 -6.18
N ASP A 87 -8.87 8.74 -6.99
CA ASP A 87 -10.17 9.37 -7.24
C ASP A 87 -10.98 9.57 -5.95
N ASP A 88 -10.95 8.58 -5.05
CA ASP A 88 -11.61 8.63 -3.75
C ASP A 88 -11.02 9.72 -2.84
N ARG A 89 -9.71 9.88 -2.86
CA ARG A 89 -9.01 10.90 -2.07
C ARG A 89 -9.23 12.31 -2.63
N GLU A 90 -9.22 12.46 -3.95
CA GLU A 90 -9.55 13.72 -4.61
C GLU A 90 -10.99 14.15 -4.30
N GLN A 91 -11.93 13.20 -4.32
CA GLN A 91 -13.31 13.46 -3.93
C GLN A 91 -13.44 13.87 -2.45
N LEU A 92 -12.67 13.24 -1.55
CA LEU A 92 -12.62 13.66 -0.15
C LEU A 92 -12.08 15.08 0.04
N ILE A 93 -11.08 15.48 -0.76
CA ILE A 93 -10.54 16.84 -0.74
C ILE A 93 -11.60 17.84 -1.21
N GLU A 94 -12.34 17.54 -2.28
CA GLU A 94 -13.45 18.38 -2.75
C GLU A 94 -14.55 18.54 -1.68
N MET A 95 -14.93 17.45 -1.00
CA MET A 95 -15.89 17.48 0.11
C MET A 95 -15.39 18.32 1.29
N LEU A 96 -14.08 18.28 1.58
CA LEU A 96 -13.46 19.09 2.61
C LEU A 96 -13.52 20.59 2.25
N GLU A 97 -13.16 20.95 1.02
CA GLU A 97 -13.19 22.33 0.51
C GLU A 97 -14.60 22.92 0.51
N ASN A 98 -15.59 22.10 0.16
CA ASN A 98 -17.01 22.50 0.17
C ASN A 98 -17.62 22.56 1.58
N GLY A 99 -16.88 22.14 2.62
CA GLY A 99 -17.36 22.12 4.00
C GLY A 99 -18.42 21.05 4.27
N GLU A 100 -18.45 19.98 3.48
CA GLU A 100 -19.43 18.89 3.59
C GLU A 100 -19.08 17.87 4.68
N LEU A 101 -17.81 17.83 5.09
CA LEU A 101 -17.32 16.90 6.10
C LEU A 101 -17.62 17.38 7.53
N GLU A 102 -18.09 16.45 8.37
CA GLU A 102 -18.36 16.72 9.78
C GLU A 102 -17.07 16.79 10.59
N LYS A 103 -16.80 17.94 11.22
CA LYS A 103 -15.64 18.12 12.12
C LYS A 103 -15.85 17.38 13.44
N THR A 104 -14.92 16.50 13.81
CA THR A 104 -15.03 15.65 15.02
C THR A 104 -14.18 16.14 16.18
N SER A 105 -12.97 16.62 15.91
CA SER A 105 -12.04 17.06 16.95
C SER A 105 -11.11 18.14 16.43
N ASP A 106 -10.68 19.01 17.33
CA ASP A 106 -9.72 20.09 17.09
C ASP A 106 -8.77 20.12 18.28
N ASP A 107 -7.52 19.75 18.06
CA ASP A 107 -6.49 19.75 19.12
C ASP A 107 -5.61 21.02 19.09
N GLY A 108 -5.94 21.98 18.23
CA GLY A 108 -5.20 23.22 18.00
C GLY A 108 -4.03 23.10 17.01
N SER A 109 -3.57 21.89 16.70
CA SER A 109 -2.50 21.62 15.71
C SER A 109 -3.01 20.86 14.48
N SER A 110 -4.08 20.10 14.66
CA SER A 110 -4.77 19.36 13.62
C SER A 110 -6.28 19.35 13.89
N VAL A 111 -7.05 19.36 12.82
CA VAL A 111 -8.49 19.18 12.83
C VAL A 111 -8.81 17.84 12.19
N SER A 112 -9.54 17.00 12.90
CA SER A 112 -10.03 15.73 12.35
C SER A 112 -11.46 15.88 11.88
N TYR A 113 -11.73 15.30 10.72
CA TYR A 113 -13.06 15.19 10.14
C TYR A 113 -13.50 13.72 10.13
N LEU A 114 -14.80 13.47 10.19
CA LEU A 114 -15.34 12.12 10.07
C LEU A 114 -15.19 11.64 8.61
N THR A 115 -14.52 10.51 8.41
CA THR A 115 -14.43 9.90 7.09
C THR A 115 -15.74 9.18 6.76
N PRO A 116 -16.44 9.51 5.66
CA PRO A 116 -17.62 8.77 5.23
C PRO A 116 -17.28 7.29 4.97
N ASP A 117 -18.21 6.39 5.27
CA ASP A 117 -17.97 4.93 5.20
C ASP A 117 -17.41 4.45 3.86
N ALA A 118 -17.81 5.08 2.75
CA ALA A 118 -17.35 4.75 1.41
C ALA A 118 -15.83 4.97 1.22
N TYR A 119 -15.24 5.95 1.91
CA TYR A 119 -13.84 6.38 1.70
C TYR A 119 -12.88 5.93 2.81
N LYS A 120 -13.36 5.21 3.82
CA LYS A 120 -12.51 4.77 4.96
C LYS A 120 -11.27 4.00 4.53
N ARG A 121 -11.36 3.21 3.46
CA ARG A 121 -10.22 2.47 2.90
C ARG A 121 -9.18 3.39 2.24
N ALA A 122 -9.64 4.42 1.52
CA ALA A 122 -8.74 5.41 0.90
C ALA A 122 -7.94 6.23 1.93
N VAL A 123 -8.51 6.42 3.13
CA VAL A 123 -7.91 7.17 4.25
C VAL A 123 -7.10 6.29 5.20
N GLY A 124 -7.44 4.99 5.30
CA GLY A 124 -6.88 4.08 6.31
C GLY A 124 -7.38 4.36 7.74
N SER A 125 -8.41 5.21 7.91
CA SER A 125 -8.90 5.65 9.22
C SER A 125 -10.36 6.09 9.18
N ASN A 126 -11.02 6.02 10.34
CA ASN A 126 -12.35 6.59 10.56
C ASN A 126 -12.34 8.13 10.60
N GLN A 127 -11.17 8.74 10.74
CA GLN A 127 -10.98 10.17 10.77
C GLN A 127 -10.00 10.60 9.70
N LEU A 128 -10.33 11.70 9.01
CA LEU A 128 -9.47 12.39 8.07
C LEU A 128 -8.71 13.49 8.81
N PRO A 129 -7.39 13.33 9.04
CA PRO A 129 -6.59 14.35 9.70
C PRO A 129 -6.25 15.47 8.71
N VAL A 130 -6.59 16.70 9.08
CA VAL A 130 -6.29 17.91 8.31
C VAL A 130 -5.47 18.85 9.17
N VAL A 131 -4.32 19.27 8.67
CA VAL A 131 -3.50 20.32 9.29
C VAL A 131 -3.76 21.59 8.49
N SER A 132 -4.35 22.59 9.12
CA SER A 132 -4.60 23.89 8.48
C SER A 132 -3.54 24.90 8.94
N HIS A 133 -2.91 25.57 7.98
CA HIS A 133 -1.98 26.66 8.22
C HIS A 133 -2.65 28.03 8.00
N SER A 134 -3.59 28.13 7.06
CA SER A 134 -4.40 29.34 6.82
C SER A 134 -5.76 29.03 6.16
N GLU A 135 -6.59 30.06 5.91
CA GLU A 135 -7.91 29.91 5.26
C GLU A 135 -7.85 29.20 3.90
N ASN A 136 -6.74 29.31 3.17
CA ASN A 136 -6.56 28.71 1.85
C ASN A 136 -5.39 27.73 1.79
N GLU A 137 -4.83 27.36 2.94
CA GLU A 137 -3.69 26.47 3.02
C GLU A 137 -3.94 25.40 4.07
N PHE A 138 -4.19 24.19 3.56
CA PHE A 138 -4.38 22.99 4.34
C PHE A 138 -3.62 21.82 3.73
N TYR A 139 -3.36 20.85 4.61
CA TYR A 139 -2.69 19.60 4.31
C TYR A 139 -3.54 18.43 4.81
N VAL A 140 -3.70 17.41 3.98
CA VAL A 140 -4.53 16.24 4.30
C VAL A 140 -3.67 14.99 4.33
N LYS A 141 -3.78 14.20 5.41
CA LYS A 141 -3.00 12.96 5.56
C LYS A 141 -3.87 11.76 5.22
N PHE A 142 -3.36 10.89 4.35
CA PHE A 142 -3.97 9.61 4.00
C PHE A 142 -3.02 8.49 4.39
N TRP A 143 -3.45 7.61 5.29
CA TRP A 143 -2.61 6.54 5.80
C TRP A 143 -2.76 5.30 4.94
N VAL A 144 -1.63 4.63 4.70
CA VAL A 144 -1.64 3.26 4.19
C VAL A 144 -1.65 2.35 5.40
N ASP A 145 -2.55 1.36 5.43
CA ASP A 145 -2.63 0.40 6.54
C ASP A 145 -1.26 -0.23 6.82
N GLU A 146 -1.00 -0.53 8.11
CA GLU A 146 0.29 -1.02 8.60
C GLU A 146 0.85 -2.16 7.72
N PRO A 147 2.14 -2.10 7.32
CA PRO A 147 2.79 -3.25 6.73
C PRO A 147 2.65 -4.45 7.68
N ILE A 148 2.25 -5.61 7.14
CA ILE A 148 2.07 -6.88 7.90
C ILE A 148 3.31 -7.25 8.75
N PHE A 149 4.48 -6.67 8.43
CA PHE A 149 5.76 -6.93 9.08
C PHE A 149 6.38 -5.73 9.81
N ASN A 150 5.65 -4.64 10.05
CA ASN A 150 6.16 -3.49 10.80
C ASN A 150 5.50 -3.35 12.19
N PRO A 151 5.93 -4.15 13.19
CA PRO A 151 5.32 -4.19 14.52
C PRO A 151 5.57 -2.92 15.38
N ASN A 152 6.25 -1.91 14.84
CA ASN A 152 6.65 -0.70 15.57
C ASN A 152 5.74 0.51 15.33
N GLY A 153 4.64 0.37 14.57
CA GLY A 153 3.66 1.44 14.38
C GLY A 153 4.22 2.62 13.57
N ALA A 154 4.98 2.31 12.52
CA ALA A 154 5.48 3.30 11.56
C ALA A 154 4.32 3.97 10.82
N PHE A 155 4.33 5.29 10.72
CA PHE A 155 3.44 6.00 9.80
C PHE A 155 4.04 6.01 8.39
N GLU A 156 3.25 5.54 7.43
CA GLU A 156 3.55 5.57 6.00
C GLU A 156 2.28 5.98 5.25
N GLY A 157 2.41 6.85 4.25
CA GLY A 157 1.28 7.19 3.40
C GLY A 157 1.46 8.44 2.57
N PHE A 158 0.35 9.12 2.33
CA PHE A 158 0.28 10.23 1.39
C PHE A 158 -0.11 11.53 2.09
N LEU A 159 0.54 12.60 1.69
CA LEU A 159 0.22 13.95 2.09
C LEU A 159 -0.27 14.71 0.86
N TYR A 160 -1.46 15.30 0.96
CA TYR A 160 -1.95 16.28 0.00
C TYR A 160 -1.67 17.69 0.50
N SER A 161 -1.22 18.57 -0.40
CA SER A 161 -1.08 20.00 -0.17
C SER A 161 -1.99 20.80 -1.09
N SER A 162 -2.83 21.66 -0.52
CA SER A 162 -3.75 22.53 -1.27
C SER A 162 -3.04 23.55 -2.18
N ASN A 163 -1.82 23.96 -1.86
CA ASN A 163 -1.05 24.94 -2.65
C ASN A 163 0.12 24.32 -3.45
N GLY A 164 0.35 23.01 -3.32
CA GLY A 164 1.44 22.30 -3.99
C GLY A 164 2.83 22.58 -3.40
N GLU A 165 2.90 23.20 -2.24
CA GLU A 165 4.13 23.34 -1.46
C GLU A 165 4.13 22.31 -0.32
N PHE A 166 5.31 21.72 -0.07
CA PHE A 166 5.47 20.83 1.09
C PHE A 166 5.54 21.68 2.36
N PRO A 167 4.89 21.27 3.46
CA PRO A 167 4.90 22.05 4.70
C PRO A 167 6.32 22.09 5.30
N THR A 168 6.98 23.25 5.23
CA THR A 168 8.36 23.45 5.70
C THR A 168 8.47 23.76 7.20
N THR A 169 7.42 24.35 7.79
CA THR A 169 7.46 24.84 9.17
C THR A 169 6.10 24.76 9.82
N ASP A 170 5.76 23.64 10.45
CA ASP A 170 5.21 23.61 11.81
C ASP A 170 5.03 22.17 12.33
N SER A 171 5.16 22.06 13.64
CA SER A 171 5.17 20.90 14.55
C SER A 171 4.09 19.81 14.43
N ALA A 172 3.21 19.85 13.42
CA ALA A 172 2.07 18.92 13.29
C ALA A 172 2.31 17.74 12.32
N LEU A 173 3.36 17.80 11.49
CA LEU A 173 3.59 16.83 10.42
C LEU A 173 4.81 15.92 10.63
N TYR A 174 5.80 16.29 11.45
CA TYR A 174 6.96 15.46 11.86
C TYR A 174 7.73 14.69 10.75
N PHE A 175 7.56 15.02 9.46
CA PHE A 175 8.30 14.38 8.38
C PHE A 175 9.51 15.23 7.97
N TYR A 176 10.71 14.68 8.18
CA TYR A 176 11.98 15.30 7.77
C TYR A 176 12.35 15.02 6.32
N GLU A 177 11.86 13.91 5.79
CA GLU A 177 12.13 13.44 4.44
C GLU A 177 10.80 13.10 3.77
N TYR A 178 10.73 13.35 2.47
CA TYR A 178 9.55 13.04 1.67
C TYR A 178 9.95 12.81 0.21
N LYS A 179 9.05 12.23 -0.56
CA LYS A 179 9.15 12.21 -2.02
C LYS A 179 7.94 12.87 -2.66
N GLN A 180 8.15 13.69 -3.66
CA GLN A 180 7.05 14.25 -4.45
C GLN A 180 6.54 13.20 -5.46
N ILE A 181 5.23 13.01 -5.51
CA ILE A 181 4.55 12.13 -6.48
C ILE A 181 4.03 12.97 -7.65
N ASP A 182 3.34 14.06 -7.32
CA ASP A 182 2.76 15.02 -8.27
C ASP A 182 2.74 16.42 -7.65
N ALA A 183 2.21 17.42 -8.35
CA ALA A 183 2.19 18.83 -7.94
C ALA A 183 1.74 19.03 -6.48
N ASN A 184 0.67 18.35 -6.07
CA ASN A 184 0.06 18.49 -4.74
C ASN A 184 0.20 17.25 -3.86
N TRP A 185 0.88 16.20 -4.34
CA TRP A 185 0.90 14.89 -3.70
C TRP A 185 2.32 14.49 -3.31
N TYR A 186 2.47 14.08 -2.06
CA TYR A 186 3.73 13.61 -1.52
C TYR A 186 3.56 12.26 -0.85
N TYR A 187 4.60 11.45 -0.94
CA TYR A 187 4.77 10.23 -0.17
C TYR A 187 5.65 10.54 1.05
N VAL A 188 5.18 10.15 2.22
CA VAL A 188 5.82 10.42 3.51
C VAL A 188 5.91 9.14 4.34
N SER A 189 7.00 9.01 5.10
CA SER A 189 7.16 7.95 6.09
C SER A 189 7.96 8.45 7.29
N ASP A 190 7.74 7.84 8.45
CA ASP A 190 8.55 8.05 9.65
C ASP A 190 9.99 7.53 9.49
N TYR A 191 10.20 6.56 8.61
CA TYR A 191 11.50 5.92 8.40
C TYR A 191 12.07 6.26 7.02
N SER A 192 13.30 6.78 7.00
CA SER A 192 14.03 7.06 5.76
C SER A 192 14.23 5.81 4.90
N SER A 193 14.41 4.64 5.53
CA SER A 193 14.50 3.36 4.82
C SER A 193 13.26 3.05 3.99
N ASP A 194 12.08 3.38 4.50
CA ASP A 194 10.82 3.10 3.82
C ASP A 194 10.62 4.09 2.65
N LEU A 195 11.15 5.31 2.77
CA LEU A 195 11.25 6.23 1.64
C LEU A 195 12.22 5.68 0.58
N GLU A 196 13.37 5.13 0.95
CA GLU A 196 14.33 4.56 -0.01
C GLU A 196 13.80 3.31 -0.73
N GLU A 197 13.14 2.42 0.00
CA GLU A 197 12.73 1.10 -0.49
C GLU A 197 11.35 1.11 -1.18
N ASN A 198 10.46 2.03 -0.82
CA ASN A 198 9.12 2.12 -1.38
C ASN A 198 8.95 3.30 -2.34
N CYS A 199 7.89 3.22 -3.16
CA CYS A 199 7.57 4.19 -4.20
C CYS A 199 8.77 4.44 -5.13
N LEU A 200 9.20 3.38 -5.82
CA LEU A 200 10.41 3.37 -6.64
C LEU A 200 10.19 3.91 -8.06
N PHE A 201 8.95 3.89 -8.54
CA PHE A 201 8.58 4.22 -9.92
C PHE A 201 7.75 5.49 -10.02
N LEU A 202 6.92 5.80 -9.02
CA LEU A 202 6.05 6.98 -9.02
C LEU A 202 6.69 8.22 -8.41
N CYS A 203 7.44 8.02 -7.35
CA CYS A 203 7.96 9.13 -6.59
C CYS A 203 9.27 9.65 -7.19
N GLY A 204 9.48 10.96 -7.08
CA GLY A 204 10.75 11.61 -7.37
C GLY A 204 11.84 11.26 -6.36
N ASP A 205 12.96 11.98 -6.46
CA ASP A 205 14.06 11.85 -5.51
C ASP A 205 13.61 12.21 -4.09
N ILE A 206 14.31 11.66 -3.08
CA ILE A 206 14.08 12.01 -1.68
C ILE A 206 14.51 13.46 -1.46
N ILE A 207 13.62 14.25 -0.86
CA ILE A 207 13.84 15.65 -0.52
C ILE A 207 13.94 15.77 1.00
N ILE A 208 14.96 16.46 1.48
CA ILE A 208 15.17 16.76 2.90
C ILE A 208 14.57 18.13 3.17
N ASN A 209 13.72 18.21 4.20
CA ASN A 209 13.13 19.46 4.68
C ASN A 209 14.10 20.10 5.69
N ASP A 210 14.71 21.23 5.31
CA ASP A 210 15.69 21.99 6.12
C ASP A 210 15.05 22.91 7.16
#